data_AF-A0A969Z9T4-F1
#
_entry.id   AF-A0A969Z9T4-F1
#
_cell.length_a   1.000
_cell.length_b   1.000
_cell.length_c   1.000
_cell.angle_alpha   90.00
_cell.angle_beta   90.00
_cell.angle_gamma   90.00
#
_symmetry.space_group_name_H-M   'P 1'
#
loop_
_entity.id
_entity.type
_entity.pdbx_description
1 polymer ?
#
loop_
_entity_poly.entity_id
_entity_poly.type
_entity_poly.pdbx_seq_one_letter_code
_entity_poly.pdbx_strand_id
1 'polypeptide(L)' 'DKIKVFHLKDYIIKDNKLVQVGLGQGLIDYPYVINLIKKHNPDAYLIFEGVKYEDMESSLKYIKSLI' A
#
# COMPACT_ATOMS: atom_id res chain seq x y z
N ASP A 1 -14.48 0.90 13.02
CA ASP A 1 -13.94 1.22 14.37
C ASP A 1 -12.97 0.20 14.95
N LYS A 2 -13.06 -1.10 14.60
CA LYS A 2 -12.14 -2.13 15.15
C LYS A 2 -10.84 -2.31 14.36
N ILE A 3 -10.74 -1.78 13.14
CA ILE A 3 -9.53 -1.89 12.33
C ILE A 3 -8.51 -0.87 12.82
N LYS A 4 -7.31 -1.34 13.19
CA LYS A 4 -6.21 -0.54 13.74
C LYS A 4 -4.91 -0.65 12.96
N VAL A 5 -4.80 -1.67 12.11
CA VAL A 5 -3.60 -1.96 11.33
C VAL A 5 -4.01 -2.34 9.92
N PHE A 6 -3.35 -1.78 8.92
CA PHE A 6 -3.50 -2.14 7.52
C PHE A 6 -2.15 -2.60 6.97
N HIS A 7 -2.12 -3.79 6.38
CA HIS A 7 -0.96 -4.26 5.61
C HIS A 7 -1.09 -3.75 4.18
N LEU A 8 -0.13 -2.94 3.76
CA LEU A 8 -0.03 -2.41 2.41
C LEU A 8 0.85 -3.35 1.59
N LYS A 9 0.30 -3.80 0.46
CA LYS A 9 0.95 -4.64 -0.55
C LYS A 9 0.39 -4.23 -1.90
N ASP A 10 1.17 -4.34 -2.96
CA ASP A 10 0.71 -3.95 -4.30
C ASP A 10 1.02 -5.06 -5.30
N TYR A 11 0.31 -5.08 -6.43
CA TYR A 11 0.42 -6.15 -7.39
C TYR A 11 0.16 -5.70 -8.82
N ILE A 12 0.72 -6.46 -9.76
CA ILE A 12 0.35 -6.44 -11.17
C ILE A 12 -0.15 -7.83 -11.58
N ILE A 13 -0.80 -7.91 -12.74
CA ILE A 13 -1.10 -9.19 -13.39
C ILE A 13 -0.09 -9.40 -14.52
N LYS A 14 0.67 -10.49 -14.42
CA LYS A 14 1.62 -10.93 -15.46
C LYS A 14 1.37 -12.41 -15.75
N ASP A 15 1.20 -12.76 -17.02
CA ASP A 15 0.93 -14.13 -17.48
C ASP A 15 -0.25 -14.78 -16.73
N ASN A 16 -1.35 -14.04 -16.55
CA ASN A 16 -2.54 -14.42 -15.78
C ASN A 16 -2.27 -14.81 -14.31
N LYS A 17 -1.15 -14.34 -13.74
CA LYS A 17 -0.79 -14.56 -12.34
C LYS A 17 -0.62 -13.22 -11.62
N LEU A 18 -1.00 -13.22 -10.34
CA LEU A 18 -0.74 -12.10 -9.45
C LEU A 18 0.75 -12.09 -9.10
N VAL A 19 1.42 -10.97 -9.40
CA VAL A 19 2.82 -10.74 -9.07
C VAL A 19 2.90 -9.55 -8.15
N GLN A 20 3.47 -9.75 -6.96
CA GLN A 20 3.67 -8.70 -5.99
C GLN A 20 4.78 -7.73 -6.43
N VAL A 21 4.54 -6.44 -6.23
CA VAL A 21 5.46 -5.34 -6.57
C VAL A 21 5.53 -4.31 -5.44
N GLY A 22 6.45 -3.35 -5.56
CA GLY A 22 6.52 -2.18 -4.67
C GLY A 22 5.23 -1.36 -4.66
N LEU A 23 4.97 -0.67 -3.54
CA LEU A 23 3.74 0.12 -3.37
C LEU A 23 3.75 1.31 -4.33
N GLY A 24 2.66 1.48 -5.09
CA GLY A 24 2.53 2.52 -6.12
C GLY A 24 3.06 2.11 -7.49
N GLN A 25 3.57 0.88 -7.63
CA GLN A 25 3.99 0.33 -8.92
C GLN A 25 2.97 -0.67 -9.49
N GLY A 26 1.93 -1.00 -8.72
CA GLY A 26 0.91 -1.95 -9.12
C GLY A 26 -0.45 -1.30 -9.41
N LEU A 27 -1.50 -2.10 -9.26
CA LEU A 27 -2.86 -1.77 -9.66
C LEU A 27 -3.73 -1.25 -8.51
N ILE A 28 -3.22 -1.19 -7.28
CA ILE A 28 -3.99 -0.63 -6.16
C ILE A 28 -4.08 0.89 -6.27
N ASP A 29 -5.30 1.42 -6.21
CA ASP A 29 -5.57 2.86 -6.10
C ASP A 29 -5.30 3.34 -4.67
N TYR A 30 -4.02 3.56 -4.37
CA TYR A 30 -3.60 4.07 -3.06
C TYR A 30 -4.19 5.43 -2.70
N PRO A 31 -4.30 6.43 -3.60
CA PRO A 31 -4.97 7.68 -3.27
C PRO A 31 -6.39 7.47 -2.71
N TYR A 32 -7.19 6.62 -3.36
CA TYR A 32 -8.53 6.30 -2.87
C TYR A 32 -8.49 5.54 -1.54
N VAL A 33 -7.66 4.49 -1.43
CA VAL A 33 -7.56 3.66 -0.22
C VAL A 33 -7.09 4.47 0.99
N ILE A 34 -6.04 5.29 0.83
CA ILE A 34 -5.50 6.14 1.91
C ILE A 34 -6.55 7.16 2.34
N ASN A 35 -7.31 7.76 1.41
CA ASN A 35 -8.39 8.68 1.76
C ASN A 35 -9.49 7.98 2.59
N LEU A 36 -9.86 6.74 2.25
CA LEU A 36 -10.80 5.94 3.05
C LEU A 36 -10.26 5.63 4.45
N ILE A 37 -8.99 5.23 4.55
CA ILE A 37 -8.36 4.95 5.84
C ILE A 37 -8.35 6.22 6.70
N LYS A 38 -7.93 7.37 6.16
CA LYS A 38 -7.94 8.65 6.88
C LYS A 38 -9.35 9.04 7.35
N LYS A 39 -10.37 8.76 6.55
CA LYS A 39 -11.77 9.04 6.89
C LYS A 39 -12.31 8.16 8.03
N HIS A 40 -11.96 6.88 8.06
CA HIS A 40 -12.60 5.91 8.96
C HIS A 40 -11.70 5.42 10.11
N ASN A 41 -10.39 5.48 9.94
CA ASN A 41 -9.36 4.97 10.86
C ASN A 41 -8.11 5.87 10.84
N PRO A 42 -8.21 7.17 11.20
CA PRO A 42 -7.11 8.13 11.07
C PRO A 42 -5.85 7.76 11.85
N ASP A 43 -6.00 7.04 12.96
CA ASP A 43 -4.89 6.61 13.83
C ASP A 43 -4.39 5.19 13.52
N ALA A 44 -4.72 4.65 12.34
CA ALA A 44 -4.30 3.29 11.98
C ALA A 44 -2.80 3.22 11.64
N TYR A 45 -2.17 2.12 12.04
CA TYR A 45 -0.82 1.78 11.62
C TYR A 45 -0.83 1.20 10.21
N LEU A 46 0.06 1.70 9.35
CA LEU A 46 0.25 1.21 8.00
C LEU A 46 1.57 0.43 7.93
N ILE A 47 1.50 -0.85 7.62
CA ILE A 47 2.66 -1.76 7.61
C ILE A 47 2.89 -2.25 6.19
N PHE A 48 4.13 -2.20 5.70
CA PHE A 48 4.47 -2.71 4.38
C PHE A 48 4.65 -4.23 4.48
N GLU A 49 3.95 -5.00 3.64
CA GLU A 49 4.00 -6.46 3.64
C GLU A 49 4.45 -6.98 2.29
N GLY A 50 5.53 -7.78 2.27
CA GLY A 50 6.09 -8.41 1.06
C GLY A 50 6.70 -7.44 0.04
N VAL A 51 6.95 -6.18 0.42
CA VAL A 51 7.73 -5.23 -0.37
C VAL A 51 9.20 -5.65 -0.33
N LYS A 52 9.81 -5.85 -1.50
CA LYS A 52 11.22 -6.21 -1.60
C LYS A 52 12.12 -5.04 -1.16
N TYR A 53 13.34 -5.37 -0.74
CA TYR A 53 14.31 -4.36 -0.28
C TYR A 53 14.57 -3.26 -1.32
N GLU A 54 14.71 -3.64 -2.60
CA GLU A 54 14.91 -2.72 -3.73
C GLU A 54 13.77 -1.71 -3.93
N ASP A 55 12.55 -2.04 -3.50
CA ASP A 55 11.37 -1.20 -3.63
C ASP A 55 10.99 -0.48 -2.33
N MET A 56 11.71 -0.71 -1.23
CA MET A 56 11.32 -0.22 0.09
C MET A 56 11.33 1.31 0.15
N GLU A 57 12.39 1.95 -0.36
CA GLU A 57 12.55 3.40 -0.33
C GLU A 57 11.53 4.10 -1.23
N SER A 58 11.33 3.59 -2.45
CA SER A 58 10.36 4.14 -3.40
C SER A 58 8.93 4.00 -2.88
N SER A 59 8.59 2.83 -2.30
CA SER A 59 7.30 2.59 -1.64
C SER A 59 7.06 3.55 -0.48
N LEU A 60 8.07 3.76 0.38
CA LEU A 60 7.97 4.66 1.53
C LEU A 60 7.72 6.10 1.09
N LYS A 61 8.47 6.56 0.08
CA LYS A 61 8.32 7.90 -0.49
C LYS A 61 6.92 8.08 -1.08
N TYR A 62 6.42 7.10 -1.84
CA TYR A 62 5.10 7.18 -2.45
C TYR A 62 3.99 7.24 -1.40
N ILE A 63 3.96 6.30 -0.44
CA ILE A 63 2.92 6.29 0.60
C ILE A 63 2.97 7.56 1.47
N LYS A 64 4.17 8.04 1.85
CA LYS A 64 4.29 9.31 2.59
C LYS A 64 3.74 10.51 1.82
N SER A 65 3.80 10.50 0.47
CA SER A 65 3.24 11.60 -0.33
C SER A 65 1.70 11.66 -0.32
N LEU A 66 1.03 10.58 0.11
CA LEU A 66 -0.43 10.46 0.15
C LEU A 66 -1.02 10.68 1.56
N ILE A 67 -0.17 10.72 2.59
CA ILE A 67 -0.57 10.87 4.00
C ILE A 67 -0.56 12.34 4.40
#